data_AF-A0AAD4R544-F1
#
_entry.id   AF-A0AAD4R544-F1
#
_cell.length_a   1.000
_cell.length_b   1.000
_cell.length_c   1.000
_cell.angle_alpha   90.00
_cell.angle_beta   90.00
_cell.angle_gamma   90.00
#
_symmetry.space_group_name_H-M   'P 1'
#
loop_
_entity.id
_entity.type
_entity.pdbx_description
1 polymer ?
#
loop_
_entity_poly.entity_id
_entity_poly.type
_entity_poly.pdbx_seq_one_letter_code
_entity_poly.pdbx_strand_id
1 'polypeptide(L)'
;MDRPKSHNLELDPLLSEPAEITNTSVNQTKPSDSRSYTRESRRNTSEIKWKPSSTLTVNEPKMHSSEHALSQDLNRSTISESFNIGQSDEQDVVDIRIFFPNGKGVQFSVENGQQVPSSTLLDLMADHLKIDSEVASEAFALWLISLLLEVQLKPHHVAYEVHAKWPVFLRKFTTASEEEITLDEPLLMLRRNFQLTVQNELIYLEEYERLTEVLYLDAKDQYLSGRYLVDVGMAVELAALQLAIEFGSYENTRDALDLIQ
;
A
#
# COMPACT_ATOMS: atom_id res chain seq x y z
N MET A 1 58.68 56.73 -19.57
CA MET A 1 59.46 56.18 -18.45
C MET A 1 58.54 55.73 -17.33
N ASP A 2 58.02 54.49 -17.26
CA ASP A 2 57.79 53.44 -18.29
C ASP A 2 56.71 52.46 -17.81
N ARG A 3 56.12 51.68 -18.73
CA ARG A 3 55.43 50.42 -18.42
C ARG A 3 56.37 49.24 -18.73
N PRO A 4 56.60 48.37 -17.75
CA PRO A 4 56.34 46.94 -17.97
C PRO A 4 55.81 46.25 -16.68
N LYS A 5 55.34 44.99 -16.66
CA LYS A 5 54.75 44.06 -17.66
C LYS A 5 54.06 42.93 -16.85
N SER A 6 53.14 42.19 -17.47
CA SER A 6 52.73 40.87 -16.98
C SER A 6 53.82 39.82 -17.23
N HIS A 7 53.81 38.73 -16.47
CA HIS A 7 54.66 37.55 -16.72
C HIS A 7 53.85 36.27 -16.48
N ASN A 8 53.87 35.37 -17.46
CA ASN A 8 53.51 33.96 -17.32
C ASN A 8 54.80 33.11 -17.32
N LEU A 9 54.69 31.90 -16.75
CA LEU A 9 55.54 30.70 -16.83
C LEU A 9 54.79 29.66 -15.93
N GLU A 10 54.24 28.50 -16.31
CA GLU A 10 54.37 27.55 -17.44
C GLU A 10 55.32 26.35 -17.17
N LEU A 11 54.71 25.17 -16.90
CA LEU A 11 55.24 23.79 -17.06
C LEU A 11 56.43 23.35 -16.15
N ASP A 12 56.63 22.09 -15.70
CA ASP A 12 55.78 20.87 -15.61
C ASP A 12 56.37 19.90 -14.51
N PRO A 13 56.38 18.55 -14.59
CA PRO A 13 55.46 17.60 -13.93
C PRO A 13 56.14 16.64 -12.89
N LEU A 14 55.44 15.54 -12.48
CA LEU A 14 55.91 14.12 -12.31
C LEU A 14 55.26 13.36 -11.11
N LEU A 15 54.55 12.25 -11.42
CA LEU A 15 54.31 10.99 -10.65
C LEU A 15 53.87 11.04 -9.14
N SER A 16 53.09 10.08 -8.58
CA SER A 16 52.92 8.66 -8.95
C SER A 16 51.52 8.10 -8.63
N GLU A 17 51.05 7.20 -9.51
CA GLU A 17 50.08 6.13 -9.28
C GLU A 17 50.60 4.89 -10.08
N PRO A 18 50.04 3.66 -10.00
CA PRO A 18 48.85 3.21 -9.23
C PRO A 18 49.17 1.99 -8.32
N ALA A 19 48.13 1.31 -7.81
CA ALA A 19 48.23 -0.05 -7.29
C ALA A 19 47.02 -0.91 -7.74
N GLU A 20 47.21 -1.77 -8.73
CA GLU A 20 46.19 -2.74 -9.19
C GLU A 20 46.11 -3.95 -8.24
N ILE A 21 44.90 -4.42 -7.93
CA ILE A 21 44.68 -5.67 -7.21
C ILE A 21 44.32 -6.76 -8.22
N THR A 22 45.20 -7.75 -8.37
CA THR A 22 45.01 -8.89 -9.28
C THR A 22 44.47 -10.11 -8.53
N ASN A 23 43.35 -10.67 -9.03
CA ASN A 23 42.78 -11.91 -8.50
C ASN A 23 43.64 -13.12 -8.94
N THR A 24 44.01 -13.99 -7.99
CA THR A 24 44.67 -15.27 -8.28
C THR A 24 44.06 -16.40 -7.44
N SER A 25 43.49 -17.40 -8.11
CA SER A 25 42.97 -18.62 -7.48
C SER A 25 44.07 -19.65 -7.25
N VAL A 26 44.19 -20.17 -6.02
CA VAL A 26 44.98 -21.39 -5.71
C VAL A 26 44.18 -22.31 -4.79
N ASN A 27 44.22 -23.61 -5.05
CA ASN A 27 43.43 -24.62 -4.34
C ASN A 27 44.17 -25.26 -3.14
N GLN A 28 43.41 -25.49 -2.07
CA GLN A 28 43.50 -26.62 -1.12
C GLN A 28 44.87 -27.10 -0.60
N THR A 29 45.07 -26.97 0.73
CA THR A 29 45.56 -28.12 1.55
C THR A 29 45.13 -27.98 3.02
N LYS A 30 45.05 -29.13 3.72
CA LYS A 30 44.75 -29.36 5.14
C LYS A 30 45.69 -30.48 5.64
N PRO A 31 45.78 -30.85 6.93
CA PRO A 31 45.17 -30.27 8.15
C PRO A 31 46.10 -29.17 8.75
N SER A 32 46.08 -28.75 10.03
CA SER A 32 45.40 -29.20 11.26
C SER A 32 45.06 -27.99 12.18
N ASP A 33 44.43 -28.11 13.36
CA ASP A 33 44.28 -29.27 14.24
C ASP A 33 42.93 -29.35 15.02
N SER A 34 42.96 -29.71 16.30
CA SER A 34 41.86 -30.30 17.07
C SER A 34 41.73 -29.78 18.50
N ARG A 35 40.52 -29.37 18.89
CA ARG A 35 39.96 -29.56 20.24
C ARG A 35 38.45 -29.54 20.18
N SER A 36 37.84 -30.55 20.80
CA SER A 36 36.41 -30.79 20.85
C SER A 36 35.80 -30.28 22.16
N TYR A 37 34.48 -30.09 22.20
CA TYR A 37 33.63 -30.98 23.00
C TYR A 37 32.17 -30.94 22.52
N THR A 38 31.44 -32.03 22.78
CA THR A 38 30.09 -32.32 22.29
C THR A 38 29.00 -31.95 23.29
N ARG A 39 27.79 -31.66 22.79
CA ARG A 39 26.57 -32.35 23.29
C ARG A 39 25.42 -32.35 22.28
N GLU A 40 24.99 -33.53 21.86
CA GLU A 40 23.67 -33.73 21.22
C GLU A 40 22.54 -33.59 22.25
N SER A 41 21.35 -33.20 21.81
CA SER A 41 20.09 -33.58 22.46
C SER A 41 19.00 -33.78 21.41
N ARG A 42 18.36 -34.95 21.43
CA ARG A 42 17.36 -35.39 20.44
C ARG A 42 15.94 -35.35 21.01
N ARG A 43 14.98 -35.43 20.07
CA ARG A 43 13.50 -35.55 20.21
C ARG A 43 12.79 -34.20 20.21
N ASN A 44 11.61 -34.06 19.59
CA ASN A 44 10.90 -34.99 18.70
C ASN A 44 9.95 -34.21 17.77
N THR A 45 9.97 -34.51 16.48
CA THR A 45 8.89 -34.12 15.54
C THR A 45 8.31 -35.38 14.93
N SER A 46 7.09 -35.73 15.34
CA SER A 46 6.35 -36.86 14.79
C SER A 46 5.69 -36.44 13.47
N GLU A 47 6.17 -36.98 12.34
CA GLU A 47 5.51 -36.80 11.04
C GLU A 47 4.07 -37.34 11.10
N ILE A 48 3.06 -36.46 11.02
CA ILE A 48 1.65 -36.87 10.92
C ILE A 48 1.39 -37.33 9.48
N LYS A 49 1.79 -38.56 9.19
CA LYS A 49 1.67 -39.20 7.89
C LYS A 49 0.22 -39.64 7.61
N TRP A 50 -0.60 -38.70 7.17
CA TRP A 50 -1.97 -38.97 6.71
C TRP A 50 -2.00 -40.05 5.64
N LYS A 51 -2.82 -41.08 5.85
CA LYS A 51 -3.21 -42.08 4.84
C LYS A 51 -4.70 -41.91 4.56
N PRO A 52 -5.13 -41.72 3.30
CA PRO A 52 -6.54 -41.86 2.95
C PRO A 52 -6.96 -43.34 2.99
N SER A 53 -8.23 -43.60 3.28
CA SER A 53 -8.85 -44.93 3.13
C SER A 53 -10.33 -44.83 2.86
N SER A 54 -10.84 -45.85 2.13
CA SER A 54 -12.26 -46.10 1.83
C SER A 54 -13.05 -44.92 1.26
N THR A 55 -12.94 -44.80 -0.07
CA THR A 55 -13.98 -44.42 -1.02
C THR A 55 -15.42 -44.36 -0.49
N LEU A 56 -16.06 -43.20 -0.60
CA LEU A 56 -17.51 -43.08 -0.77
C LEU A 56 -17.78 -42.15 -1.95
N THR A 57 -18.59 -42.61 -2.90
CA THR A 57 -18.91 -41.88 -4.14
C THR A 57 -20.06 -40.91 -3.93
N VAL A 58 -19.81 -39.62 -4.12
CA VAL A 58 -20.83 -38.57 -4.28
C VAL A 58 -20.48 -37.78 -5.54
N ASN A 59 -21.49 -37.46 -6.36
CA ASN A 59 -21.27 -36.90 -7.69
C ASN A 59 -20.80 -35.43 -7.65
N GLU A 60 -19.83 -35.08 -8.49
CA GLU A 60 -19.37 -33.70 -8.68
C GLU A 60 -20.40 -32.86 -9.47
N PRO A 61 -20.82 -31.69 -8.98
CA PRO A 61 -21.25 -30.58 -9.82
C PRO A 61 -20.01 -29.78 -10.25
N LYS A 62 -19.79 -29.61 -11.56
CA LYS A 62 -18.69 -28.79 -12.08
C LYS A 62 -18.89 -27.31 -11.73
N MET A 63 -18.07 -26.77 -10.83
CA MET A 63 -17.92 -25.32 -10.70
C MET A 63 -17.06 -24.79 -11.85
N HIS A 64 -17.63 -23.89 -12.65
CA HIS A 64 -16.85 -23.07 -13.59
C HIS A 64 -16.28 -21.84 -12.87
N SER A 65 -15.06 -21.43 -13.21
CA SER A 65 -14.55 -20.10 -12.82
C SER A 65 -15.50 -19.03 -13.37
N SER A 66 -15.81 -18.02 -12.56
CA SER A 66 -16.86 -17.02 -12.86
C SER A 66 -16.36 -15.58 -12.77
N GLU A 67 -15.16 -15.34 -13.31
CA GLU A 67 -14.55 -14.01 -13.44
C GLU A 67 -15.36 -13.05 -14.34
N HIS A 68 -16.35 -13.57 -15.07
CA HIS A 68 -17.09 -12.83 -16.10
C HIS A 68 -18.39 -12.15 -15.63
N ALA A 69 -18.83 -12.37 -14.38
CA ALA A 69 -20.17 -11.96 -13.92
C ALA A 69 -20.30 -10.45 -13.59
N LEU A 70 -19.22 -9.78 -13.18
CA LEU A 70 -19.28 -8.40 -12.65
C LEU A 70 -19.63 -7.34 -13.73
N SER A 71 -19.44 -7.64 -15.01
CA SER A 71 -19.59 -6.64 -16.09
C SER A 71 -20.98 -6.57 -16.73
N GLN A 72 -21.94 -7.44 -16.38
CA GLN A 72 -23.20 -7.58 -17.12
C GLN A 72 -24.46 -7.14 -16.35
N ASP A 73 -24.45 -7.16 -15.02
CA ASP A 73 -25.63 -6.84 -14.19
C ASP A 73 -26.04 -5.34 -14.21
N LEU A 74 -25.15 -4.44 -14.64
CA LEU A 74 -25.39 -2.98 -14.58
C LEU A 74 -26.44 -2.45 -15.56
N ASN A 75 -26.87 -3.24 -16.55
CA ASN A 75 -27.55 -2.73 -17.74
C ASN A 75 -29.06 -3.07 -17.83
N ARG A 76 -29.73 -3.35 -16.70
CA ARG A 76 -31.15 -3.76 -16.70
C ARG A 76 -32.01 -3.21 -15.55
N SER A 77 -32.35 -1.93 -15.64
CA SER A 77 -33.67 -1.41 -15.20
C SER A 77 -34.01 -0.15 -15.99
N THR A 78 -35.10 -0.19 -16.74
CA THR A 78 -35.52 0.91 -17.62
C THR A 78 -36.66 1.69 -16.97
N ILE A 79 -36.39 2.92 -16.53
CA ILE A 79 -37.42 3.93 -16.29
C ILE A 79 -37.07 5.11 -17.21
N SER A 80 -37.95 5.38 -18.16
CA SER A 80 -37.73 6.39 -19.20
C SER A 80 -38.39 7.72 -18.83
N GLU A 81 -37.73 8.51 -17.98
CA GLU A 81 -38.06 9.92 -17.79
C GLU A 81 -37.06 10.79 -18.57
N SER A 82 -37.55 11.42 -19.64
CA SER A 82 -36.73 12.23 -20.54
C SER A 82 -36.46 13.61 -19.94
N PHE A 83 -35.38 13.74 -19.17
CA PHE A 83 -34.86 15.04 -18.75
C PHE A 83 -34.38 15.84 -19.97
N ASN A 84 -34.88 17.07 -20.12
CA ASN A 84 -34.37 18.01 -21.11
C ASN A 84 -32.99 18.50 -20.68
N ILE A 85 -31.93 17.98 -21.33
CA ILE A 85 -30.60 18.58 -21.25
C ILE A 85 -30.62 19.87 -22.08
N GLY A 86 -30.92 20.99 -21.42
CA GLY A 86 -30.57 22.31 -21.93
C GLY A 86 -29.05 22.42 -21.98
N GLN A 87 -28.50 22.97 -23.07
CA GLN A 87 -27.05 23.14 -23.19
C GLN A 87 -26.56 24.26 -22.25
N SER A 88 -25.66 23.90 -21.35
CA SER A 88 -24.78 24.81 -20.63
C SER A 88 -23.40 24.16 -20.57
N ASP A 89 -22.49 24.62 -21.43
CA ASP A 89 -21.06 24.23 -21.40
C ASP A 89 -20.35 24.94 -20.22
N GLU A 90 -20.86 24.73 -19.00
CA GLU A 90 -20.12 24.98 -17.77
C GLU A 90 -19.38 23.68 -17.43
N GLN A 91 -18.04 23.69 -17.52
CA GLN A 91 -17.22 22.58 -17.03
C GLN A 91 -17.44 22.46 -15.52
N ASP A 92 -18.11 21.40 -15.09
CA ASP A 92 -18.45 21.14 -13.69
C ASP A 92 -17.18 20.79 -12.90
N VAL A 93 -16.55 21.82 -12.31
CA VAL A 93 -15.36 21.67 -11.47
C VAL A 93 -15.81 21.25 -10.07
N VAL A 94 -15.59 19.98 -9.76
CA VAL A 94 -15.98 19.37 -8.48
C VAL A 94 -14.77 19.29 -7.56
N ASP A 95 -14.90 19.79 -6.33
CA ASP A 95 -13.91 19.58 -5.28
C ASP A 95 -14.03 18.14 -4.73
N ILE A 96 -13.11 17.28 -5.15
CA ILE A 96 -13.01 15.89 -4.69
C ILE A 96 -12.00 15.81 -3.56
N ARG A 97 -12.39 15.20 -2.43
CA ARG A 97 -11.48 14.92 -1.31
C ARG A 97 -11.15 13.43 -1.25
N ILE A 98 -9.85 13.12 -1.22
CA ILE A 98 -9.31 11.77 -1.03
C ILE A 98 -8.66 11.70 0.34
N PHE A 99 -9.12 10.78 1.18
CA PHE A 99 -8.62 10.60 2.54
C PHE A 99 -7.42 9.63 2.60
N PHE A 100 -6.59 9.79 3.62
CA PHE A 100 -5.63 8.79 4.07
C PHE A 100 -6.23 8.00 5.25
N PRO A 101 -5.66 6.82 5.61
CA PRO A 101 -6.16 6.00 6.73
C PRO A 101 -6.17 6.70 8.11
N ASN A 102 -5.45 7.82 8.27
CA ASN A 102 -5.47 8.64 9.50
C ASN A 102 -6.55 9.74 9.52
N GLY A 103 -7.50 9.73 8.58
CA GLY A 103 -8.59 10.71 8.51
C GLY A 103 -8.21 12.11 7.99
N LYS A 104 -6.92 12.38 7.73
CA LYS A 104 -6.51 13.56 6.94
C LYS A 104 -6.89 13.32 5.47
N GLY A 105 -7.14 14.38 4.71
CA GLY A 105 -7.46 14.24 3.29
C GLY A 105 -6.91 15.39 2.44
N VAL A 106 -6.60 15.07 1.19
CA VAL A 106 -6.19 16.02 0.14
C VAL A 106 -7.42 16.38 -0.68
N GLN A 107 -7.57 17.64 -1.05
CA GLN A 107 -8.66 18.13 -1.88
C GLN A 107 -8.13 18.61 -3.23
N PHE A 108 -8.78 18.17 -4.30
CA PHE A 108 -8.47 18.51 -5.68
C PHE A 108 -9.72 19.10 -6.33
N SER A 109 -9.58 20.24 -6.99
CA SER A 109 -10.63 20.78 -7.85
C SER A 109 -10.51 20.13 -9.23
N VAL A 110 -11.49 19.30 -9.61
CA VAL A 110 -11.41 18.40 -10.77
C VAL A 110 -12.48 18.74 -11.80
N GLU A 111 -12.07 19.10 -13.01
CA GLU A 111 -12.97 19.32 -14.15
C GLU A 111 -13.75 18.04 -14.49
N ASN A 112 -15.07 18.18 -14.64
CA ASN A 112 -16.01 17.08 -14.89
C ASN A 112 -15.93 15.97 -13.83
N GLY A 113 -15.61 16.30 -12.57
CA GLY A 113 -15.25 15.35 -11.52
C GLY A 113 -16.27 14.22 -11.27
N GLN A 114 -17.56 14.44 -11.57
CA GLN A 114 -18.60 13.40 -11.55
C GLN A 114 -18.37 12.24 -12.54
N GLN A 115 -17.47 12.40 -13.52
CA GLN A 115 -17.20 11.45 -14.61
C GLN A 115 -15.74 10.95 -14.63
N VAL A 116 -14.89 11.42 -13.72
CA VAL A 116 -13.44 11.14 -13.76
C VAL A 116 -13.14 9.72 -13.25
N PRO A 117 -12.33 8.91 -13.99
CA PRO A 117 -11.99 7.56 -13.59
C PRO A 117 -10.99 7.54 -12.42
N SER A 118 -11.06 6.47 -11.63
CA SER A 118 -10.24 6.29 -10.43
C SER A 118 -8.73 6.27 -10.69
N SER A 119 -8.28 5.93 -11.90
CA SER A 119 -6.88 6.09 -12.31
C SER A 119 -6.43 7.54 -12.25
N THR A 120 -7.18 8.46 -12.86
CA THR A 120 -6.81 9.88 -12.91
C THR A 120 -6.84 10.53 -11.53
N LEU A 121 -7.75 10.09 -10.66
CA LEU A 121 -7.75 10.51 -9.25
C LEU A 121 -6.56 9.92 -8.45
N LEU A 122 -6.05 8.74 -8.85
CA LEU A 122 -4.85 8.14 -8.27
C LEU A 122 -3.57 8.79 -8.80
N ASP A 123 -3.52 9.20 -10.07
CA ASP A 123 -2.44 9.99 -10.66
C ASP A 123 -2.27 11.33 -9.93
N LEU A 124 -3.38 12.03 -9.63
CA LEU A 124 -3.37 13.25 -8.81
C LEU A 124 -2.82 13.01 -7.39
N MET A 125 -3.05 11.83 -6.80
CA MET A 125 -2.43 11.44 -5.52
C MET A 125 -0.95 11.09 -5.67
N ALA A 126 -0.54 10.47 -6.79
CA ALA A 126 0.85 10.16 -7.09
C ALA A 126 1.69 11.44 -7.24
N ASP A 127 1.20 12.42 -8.01
CA ASP A 127 1.78 13.76 -8.14
C ASP A 127 1.88 14.48 -6.78
N HIS A 128 0.83 14.42 -5.96
CA HIS A 128 0.83 15.01 -4.62
C HIS A 128 1.86 14.38 -3.68
N LEU A 129 1.99 13.05 -3.71
CA LEU A 129 2.93 12.27 -2.89
C LEU A 129 4.36 12.27 -3.48
N LYS A 130 4.54 12.71 -4.73
CA LYS A 130 5.79 12.64 -5.51
C LYS A 130 6.31 11.21 -5.67
N ILE A 131 5.40 10.32 -6.07
CA ILE A 131 5.67 8.91 -6.40
C ILE A 131 5.37 8.76 -7.90
N ASP A 132 6.17 7.97 -8.61
CA ASP A 132 5.92 7.69 -10.03
C ASP A 132 4.55 6.99 -10.21
N SER A 133 3.73 7.45 -11.17
CA SER A 133 2.35 6.97 -11.38
C SER A 133 2.26 5.44 -11.52
N GLU A 134 3.22 4.80 -12.21
CA GLU A 134 3.27 3.34 -12.34
C GLU A 134 3.42 2.64 -10.98
N VAL A 135 4.38 3.08 -10.16
CA VAL A 135 4.61 2.58 -8.79
C VAL A 135 3.40 2.87 -7.88
N ALA A 136 2.82 4.06 -7.96
CA ALA A 136 1.63 4.42 -7.20
C ALA A 136 0.41 3.57 -7.60
N SER A 137 0.28 3.21 -8.89
CA SER A 137 -0.81 2.36 -9.40
C SER A 137 -0.68 0.89 -9.00
N GLU A 138 0.54 0.39 -8.81
CA GLU A 138 0.76 -0.95 -8.24
C GLU A 138 0.58 -0.93 -6.72
N ALA A 139 1.20 0.02 -6.02
CA ALA A 139 1.23 0.05 -4.56
C ALA A 139 -0.11 0.43 -3.92
N PHE A 140 -0.88 1.33 -4.55
CA PHE A 140 -2.10 1.90 -3.99
C PHE A 140 -3.32 1.69 -4.87
N ALA A 141 -4.49 1.88 -4.27
CA ALA A 141 -5.75 2.03 -4.97
C ALA A 141 -6.65 3.00 -4.21
N LEU A 142 -7.64 3.54 -4.91
CA LEU A 142 -8.75 4.25 -4.29
C LEU A 142 -9.83 3.25 -3.86
N TRP A 143 -10.38 3.45 -2.68
CA TRP A 143 -11.44 2.65 -2.09
C TRP A 143 -12.61 3.54 -1.67
N LEU A 144 -13.82 3.01 -1.74
CA LEU A 144 -14.96 3.55 -1.00
C LEU A 144 -15.14 2.73 0.28
N ILE A 145 -15.10 3.40 1.43
CA ILE A 145 -15.06 2.77 2.77
C ILE A 145 -16.11 3.41 3.66
N SER A 146 -16.98 2.58 4.24
CA SER A 146 -17.94 2.95 5.28
C SER A 146 -17.84 2.01 6.48
N LEU A 147 -18.76 2.11 7.44
CA LEU A 147 -18.82 1.17 8.56
C LEU A 147 -19.40 -0.20 8.15
N LEU A 148 -20.14 -0.25 7.05
CA LEU A 148 -20.85 -1.45 6.60
C LEU A 148 -20.11 -2.21 5.47
N LEU A 149 -19.32 -1.53 4.64
CA LEU A 149 -18.67 -2.15 3.48
C LEU A 149 -17.40 -1.38 3.04
N GLU A 150 -16.44 -2.12 2.48
CA GLU A 150 -15.22 -1.57 1.86
C GLU A 150 -15.07 -2.11 0.43
N VAL A 151 -14.83 -1.25 -0.55
CA VAL A 151 -14.74 -1.62 -1.97
C VAL A 151 -13.56 -0.92 -2.64
N GLN A 152 -12.55 -1.70 -3.07
CA GLN A 152 -11.49 -1.19 -3.94
C GLN A 152 -12.06 -0.86 -5.33
N LEU A 153 -11.85 0.37 -5.78
CA LEU A 153 -12.19 0.80 -7.12
C LEU A 153 -11.18 0.23 -8.13
N LYS A 154 -11.65 -0.12 -9.34
CA LYS A 154 -10.76 -0.44 -10.47
C LYS A 154 -10.41 0.83 -11.23
N PRO A 155 -9.29 0.89 -11.97
CA PRO A 155 -8.81 2.09 -12.66
C PRO A 155 -9.89 2.83 -13.47
N HIS A 156 -10.77 2.08 -14.16
CA HIS A 156 -11.84 2.59 -15.00
C HIS A 156 -13.18 2.86 -14.27
N HIS A 157 -13.28 2.61 -12.95
CA HIS A 157 -14.47 2.97 -12.18
C HIS A 157 -14.50 4.48 -11.93
N VAL A 158 -15.65 5.12 -12.09
CA VAL A 158 -15.89 6.51 -11.66
C VAL A 158 -16.38 6.49 -10.21
N ALA A 159 -15.66 7.16 -9.30
CA ALA A 159 -15.96 7.09 -7.87
C ALA A 159 -17.38 7.56 -7.53
N TYR A 160 -17.83 8.64 -8.17
CA TYR A 160 -19.18 9.21 -8.02
C TYR A 160 -20.29 8.22 -8.44
N GLU A 161 -20.10 7.47 -9.53
CA GLU A 161 -21.06 6.44 -9.96
C GLU A 161 -21.15 5.28 -8.97
N VAL A 162 -20.04 4.89 -8.33
CA VAL A 162 -20.03 3.80 -7.34
C VAL A 162 -20.65 4.29 -6.02
N HIS A 163 -20.39 5.53 -5.62
CA HIS A 163 -21.06 6.19 -4.49
C HIS A 163 -22.57 6.29 -4.69
N ALA A 164 -23.04 6.75 -5.86
CA ALA A 164 -24.47 6.82 -6.18
C ALA A 164 -25.20 5.45 -6.16
N LYS A 165 -24.44 4.35 -6.28
CA LYS A 165 -24.93 2.97 -6.22
C LYS A 165 -24.72 2.32 -4.84
N TRP A 166 -24.18 3.03 -3.85
CA TRP A 166 -23.80 2.47 -2.54
C TRP A 166 -24.92 1.72 -1.82
N PRO A 167 -26.16 2.24 -1.68
CA PRO A 167 -27.25 1.50 -1.06
C PRO A 167 -27.65 0.20 -1.81
N VAL A 168 -27.30 0.06 -3.09
CA VAL A 168 -27.49 -1.17 -3.87
C VAL A 168 -26.39 -2.19 -3.56
N PHE A 169 -25.15 -1.74 -3.34
CA PHE A 169 -24.07 -2.62 -2.89
C PHE A 169 -24.30 -3.11 -1.45
N LEU A 170 -24.71 -2.23 -0.55
CA LEU A 170 -25.03 -2.61 0.83
C LEU A 170 -26.12 -3.71 0.87
N ARG A 171 -27.27 -3.50 0.22
CA ARG A 171 -28.34 -4.51 0.10
C ARG A 171 -27.93 -5.81 -0.60
N LYS A 172 -26.82 -5.83 -1.36
CA LYS A 172 -26.31 -7.03 -2.06
C LYS A 172 -25.24 -7.79 -1.27
N PHE A 173 -24.48 -7.09 -0.42
CA PHE A 173 -23.26 -7.64 0.20
C PHE A 173 -23.22 -7.59 1.74
N THR A 174 -24.18 -6.93 2.39
CA THR A 174 -24.29 -6.88 3.87
C THR A 174 -25.61 -7.48 4.34
N THR A 175 -25.79 -7.56 5.66
CA THR A 175 -27.07 -7.93 6.31
C THR A 175 -27.65 -6.76 7.13
N ALA A 176 -27.23 -5.54 6.81
CA ALA A 176 -27.69 -4.33 7.48
C ALA A 176 -29.17 -4.05 7.20
N SER A 177 -29.83 -3.36 8.13
CA SER A 177 -31.21 -2.89 7.97
C SER A 177 -31.30 -1.72 6.98
N GLU A 178 -32.48 -1.47 6.41
CA GLU A 178 -32.70 -0.32 5.53
C GLU A 178 -32.47 1.03 6.26
N GLU A 179 -32.56 1.08 7.60
CA GLU A 179 -32.22 2.27 8.39
C GLU A 179 -30.71 2.52 8.38
N GLU A 180 -29.91 1.51 8.73
CA GLU A 180 -28.44 1.56 8.64
C GLU A 180 -27.97 1.88 7.21
N ILE A 181 -28.57 1.24 6.20
CA ILE A 181 -28.26 1.44 4.77
C ILE A 181 -28.63 2.85 4.27
N THR A 182 -29.60 3.52 4.90
CA THR A 182 -29.99 4.90 4.55
C THR A 182 -29.09 5.95 5.23
N LEU A 183 -28.37 5.57 6.29
CA LEU A 183 -27.48 6.44 7.07
C LEU A 183 -25.98 6.26 6.75
N ASP A 184 -25.62 5.21 6.00
CA ASP A 184 -24.24 4.85 5.68
C ASP A 184 -23.72 5.52 4.39
N GLU A 185 -22.72 6.39 4.54
CA GLU A 185 -22.07 7.15 3.46
C GLU A 185 -20.58 6.77 3.38
N PRO A 186 -20.04 6.38 2.21
CA PRO A 186 -18.66 5.91 2.10
C PRO A 186 -17.67 7.05 1.79
N LEU A 187 -16.54 7.06 2.51
CA LEU A 187 -15.42 7.95 2.23
C LEU A 187 -14.54 7.40 1.11
N LEU A 188 -14.11 8.29 0.19
CA LEU A 188 -13.10 7.99 -0.83
C LEU A 188 -11.70 8.06 -0.20
N MET A 189 -11.01 6.91 -0.10
CA MET A 189 -9.75 6.78 0.64
C MET A 189 -8.66 6.13 -0.22
N LEU A 190 -7.43 6.64 -0.12
CA LEU A 190 -6.23 5.98 -0.62
C LEU A 190 -5.81 4.89 0.37
N ARG A 191 -5.70 3.65 -0.10
CA ARG A 191 -5.25 2.49 0.69
C ARG A 191 -4.20 1.70 -0.09
N ARG A 192 -3.52 0.74 0.56
CA ARG A 192 -2.75 -0.30 -0.12
C ARG A 192 -3.60 -1.01 -1.18
N ASN A 193 -3.04 -1.28 -2.35
CA ASN A 193 -3.69 -2.10 -3.37
C ASN A 193 -3.71 -3.56 -2.89
N PHE A 194 -4.84 -4.27 -2.96
CA PHE A 194 -4.83 -5.70 -2.60
C PHE A 194 -3.91 -6.53 -3.52
N GLN A 195 -3.62 -6.02 -4.72
CA GLN A 195 -2.79 -6.70 -5.72
C GLN A 195 -1.27 -6.49 -5.53
N LEU A 196 -0.84 -5.55 -4.67
CA LEU A 196 0.59 -5.31 -4.40
C LEU A 196 1.25 -6.56 -3.79
N THR A 197 2.34 -7.01 -4.41
CA THR A 197 3.13 -8.16 -3.92
C THR A 197 4.08 -7.74 -2.78
N VAL A 198 4.38 -8.65 -1.86
CA VAL A 198 5.32 -8.40 -0.75
C VAL A 198 6.73 -8.09 -1.28
N GLN A 199 7.11 -8.68 -2.42
CA GLN A 199 8.40 -8.42 -3.07
C GLN A 199 8.52 -6.96 -3.53
N ASN A 200 7.49 -6.45 -4.23
CA ASN A 200 7.52 -5.09 -4.77
C ASN A 200 7.27 -4.06 -3.67
N GLU A 201 6.45 -4.39 -2.67
CA GLU A 201 6.29 -3.60 -1.43
C GLU A 201 7.63 -3.38 -0.74
N LEU A 202 8.44 -4.42 -0.53
CA LEU A 202 9.78 -4.28 0.08
C LEU A 202 10.72 -3.38 -0.73
N ILE A 203 10.68 -3.45 -2.06
CA ILE A 203 11.47 -2.56 -2.94
C ILE A 203 11.02 -1.11 -2.77
N TYR A 204 9.71 -0.85 -2.88
CA TYR A 204 9.19 0.51 -2.79
C TYR A 204 9.35 1.14 -1.39
N LEU A 205 9.42 0.33 -0.33
CA LEU A 205 9.71 0.78 1.03
C LEU A 205 11.15 1.30 1.19
N GLU A 206 12.11 0.81 0.39
CA GLU A 206 13.49 1.32 0.38
C GLU A 206 13.64 2.58 -0.49
N GLU A 207 12.82 2.73 -1.53
CA GLU A 207 12.94 3.80 -2.54
C GLU A 207 12.06 5.04 -2.25
N TYR A 208 10.84 4.88 -1.70
CA TYR A 208 9.84 5.94 -1.62
C TYR A 208 9.35 6.21 -0.18
N GLU A 209 9.91 7.23 0.48
CA GLU A 209 9.53 7.65 1.85
C GLU A 209 8.02 7.93 1.98
N ARG A 210 7.40 8.64 1.03
CA ARG A 210 5.96 8.97 1.06
C ARG A 210 5.06 7.76 0.82
N LEU A 211 5.54 6.75 0.10
CA LEU A 211 4.85 5.48 -0.07
C LEU A 211 4.88 4.71 1.26
N THR A 212 6.05 4.67 1.90
CA THR A 212 6.26 4.10 3.24
C THR A 212 5.37 4.73 4.29
N GLU A 213 5.24 6.05 4.32
CA GLU A 213 4.30 6.76 5.21
C GLU A 213 2.86 6.27 5.02
N VAL A 214 2.36 6.20 3.77
CA VAL A 214 0.96 5.82 3.50
C VAL A 214 0.71 4.34 3.81
N LEU A 215 1.65 3.44 3.48
CA LEU A 215 1.54 2.01 3.85
C LEU A 215 1.63 1.80 5.37
N TYR A 216 2.46 2.57 6.08
CA TYR A 216 2.49 2.55 7.54
C TYR A 216 1.14 3.00 8.14
N LEU A 217 0.53 4.06 7.60
CA LEU A 217 -0.78 4.53 8.05
C LEU A 217 -1.88 3.49 7.78
N ASP A 218 -1.84 2.81 6.63
CA ASP A 218 -2.73 1.71 6.27
C ASP A 218 -2.60 0.53 7.24
N ALA A 219 -1.38 0.04 7.46
CA ALA A 219 -1.10 -1.04 8.39
C ALA A 219 -1.46 -0.70 9.84
N LYS A 220 -1.24 0.56 10.27
CA LYS A 220 -1.65 1.08 11.58
C LYS A 220 -3.16 1.07 11.75
N ASP A 221 -3.91 1.52 10.76
CA ASP A 221 -5.38 1.48 10.77
C ASP A 221 -5.91 0.04 10.84
N GLN A 222 -5.35 -0.87 10.05
CA GLN A 222 -5.76 -2.28 10.04
C GLN A 222 -5.36 -3.03 11.34
N TYR A 223 -4.27 -2.63 12.00
CA TYR A 223 -3.93 -3.11 13.34
C TYR A 223 -4.88 -2.57 14.42
N LEU A 224 -5.12 -1.26 14.45
CA LEU A 224 -5.96 -0.61 15.47
C LEU A 224 -7.45 -0.95 15.34
N SER A 225 -7.93 -1.27 14.13
CA SER A 225 -9.26 -1.85 13.89
C SER A 225 -9.35 -3.35 14.20
N GLY A 226 -8.27 -3.97 14.70
CA GLY A 226 -8.25 -5.36 15.17
C GLY A 226 -8.19 -6.43 14.07
N ARG A 227 -7.88 -6.05 12.82
CA ARG A 227 -7.85 -6.97 11.67
C ARG A 227 -6.55 -7.76 11.59
N TYR A 228 -5.46 -7.24 12.16
CA TYR A 228 -4.17 -7.95 12.27
C TYR A 228 -4.04 -8.66 13.62
N LEU A 229 -4.02 -9.99 13.59
CA LEU A 229 -3.76 -10.82 14.75
C LEU A 229 -2.25 -10.99 14.98
N VAL A 230 -1.77 -10.45 16.10
CA VAL A 230 -0.38 -10.56 16.56
C VAL A 230 -0.33 -11.09 17.99
N ASP A 231 0.80 -11.63 18.43
CA ASP A 231 1.01 -12.01 19.82
C ASP A 231 1.37 -10.80 20.71
N VAL A 232 1.38 -10.99 22.02
CA VAL A 232 1.61 -9.91 23.01
C VAL A 232 3.04 -9.34 22.92
N GLY A 233 4.04 -10.10 22.51
CA GLY A 233 5.40 -9.61 22.28
C GLY A 233 5.45 -8.66 21.09
N MET A 234 4.95 -9.12 19.94
CA MET A 234 4.82 -8.31 18.73
C MET A 234 3.96 -7.05 18.96
N ALA A 235 2.87 -7.15 19.73
CA ALA A 235 2.05 -5.99 20.10
C ALA A 235 2.82 -4.94 20.92
N VAL A 236 3.72 -5.37 21.81
CA VAL A 236 4.60 -4.47 22.59
C VAL A 236 5.69 -3.86 21.70
N GLU A 237 6.26 -4.60 20.75
CA GLU A 237 7.23 -4.08 19.78
C GLU A 237 6.61 -3.01 18.88
N LEU A 238 5.41 -3.27 18.32
CA LEU A 238 4.66 -2.29 17.53
C LEU A 238 4.27 -1.04 18.34
N ALA A 239 3.88 -1.20 19.61
CA ALA A 239 3.60 -0.08 20.50
C ALA A 239 4.85 0.75 20.80
N ALA A 240 6.01 0.11 21.04
CA ALA A 240 7.28 0.80 21.24
C ALA A 240 7.74 1.58 20.00
N LEU A 241 7.55 1.02 18.80
CA LEU A 241 7.81 1.71 17.54
C LEU A 241 6.90 2.94 17.37
N GLN A 242 5.60 2.84 17.65
CA GLN A 242 4.70 3.99 17.62
C GLN A 242 5.06 5.05 18.68
N LEU A 243 5.50 4.68 19.89
CA LEU A 243 6.00 5.66 20.86
C LEU A 243 7.24 6.41 20.33
N ALA A 244 8.18 5.71 19.69
CA ALA A 244 9.36 6.33 19.08
C ALA A 244 9.00 7.24 17.89
N ILE A 245 7.95 6.90 17.12
CA ILE A 245 7.45 7.75 16.03
C ILE A 245 6.77 9.03 16.56
N GLU A 246 6.04 8.94 17.67
CA GLU A 246 5.27 10.08 18.22
C GLU A 246 6.15 11.03 19.07
N PHE A 247 7.08 10.49 19.86
CA PHE A 247 7.89 11.25 20.83
C PHE A 247 9.38 11.34 20.49
N GLY A 248 9.88 10.53 19.55
CA GLY A 248 11.30 10.49 19.18
C GLY A 248 12.12 9.60 20.12
N SER A 249 13.04 10.21 20.88
CA SER A 249 13.94 9.46 21.76
C SER A 249 13.22 8.91 23.00
N TYR A 250 13.82 7.90 23.64
CA TYR A 250 13.33 7.39 24.92
C TYR A 250 13.32 8.46 26.04
N GLU A 251 14.26 9.42 25.98
CA GLU A 251 14.34 10.53 26.94
C GLU A 251 13.10 11.45 26.81
N ASN A 252 12.76 11.87 25.59
CA ASN A 252 11.52 12.60 25.30
C ASN A 252 10.27 11.80 25.71
N THR A 253 10.27 10.48 25.43
CA THR A 253 9.15 9.59 25.74
C THR A 253 8.91 9.49 27.24
N ARG A 254 9.97 9.49 28.04
CA ARG A 254 9.88 9.51 29.50
C ARG A 254 9.23 10.80 30.00
N ASP A 255 9.72 11.95 29.56
CA ASP A 255 9.19 13.25 29.99
C ASP A 255 7.70 13.41 29.62
N ALA A 256 7.27 12.81 28.50
CA ALA A 256 5.86 12.75 28.11
C ALA A 256 5.01 11.78 28.95
N LEU A 257 5.57 10.66 29.43
CA LEU A 257 4.87 9.68 30.28
C LEU A 257 4.77 10.12 31.75
N ASP A 258 5.79 10.82 32.26
CA ASP A 258 5.77 11.44 33.59
C ASP A 258 4.76 12.62 33.66
N LEU A 259 4.17 13.02 32.53
CA LEU A 259 3.11 14.03 32.37
C LEU A 259 1.67 13.47 32.37
N ILE A 260 1.50 12.14 32.46
CA ILE A 260 0.22 11.43 32.36
C ILE A 260 -0.20 10.79 33.72
N GLN A 261 0.55 11.06 34.80
CA GLN A 261 0.35 10.55 36.17
C GLN A 261 -0.20 11.61 37.13
#